data_AF-A0A973JX57-F1
#
_entry.id   AF-A0A973JX57-F1
#
_cell.length_a   1.000
_cell.length_b   1.000
_cell.length_c   1.000
_cell.angle_alpha   90.00
_cell.angle_beta   90.00
_cell.angle_gamma   90.00
#
_symmetry.space_group_name_H-M   'P 1'
#
loop_
_entity.id
_entity.type
_entity.pdbx_description
1 polymer ?
#
loop_
_entity_poly.entity_id
_entity_poly.type
_entity_poly.pdbx_seq_one_letter_code
_entity_poly.pdbx_strand_id
1 'polypeptide(L)' 'RHGPLLEREFEVAVTALADGSCLIEVSDEGQLEPRLRLVGEGEEAGRGLHLVEHIAAAWGVWSRGRHGKTVWALVLAGT' A
#
# COMPACT_ATOMS: atom_id res chain seq x y z
N ARG A 1 -3.78 -14.67 16.92
CA ARG A 1 -3.21 -15.97 16.44
C ARG A 1 -3.07 -15.87 14.93
N HIS A 2 -1.85 -15.84 14.40
CA HIS A 2 -1.63 -16.02 12.96
C HIS A 2 -1.11 -17.45 12.78
N GLY A 3 -1.94 -18.33 12.22
CA GLY A 3 -1.45 -19.57 11.61
C GLY A 3 -0.69 -19.23 10.32
N PRO A 4 0.17 -20.12 9.82
CA PRO A 4 0.89 -19.88 8.58
C PRO A 4 -0.13 -19.70 7.45
N LEU A 5 -0.33 -18.46 7.02
CA LEU A 5 -1.00 -18.20 5.77
C LEU A 5 -0.05 -18.73 4.70
N LEU A 6 -0.53 -19.66 3.86
CA LEU A 6 0.09 -19.94 2.56
C LEU A 6 0.39 -18.57 1.95
N GLU A 7 1.67 -18.24 1.87
CA GLU A 7 2.16 -16.88 1.64
C GLU A 7 1.44 -16.32 0.42
N ARG A 8 0.53 -15.36 0.64
CA ARG A 8 0.08 -14.53 -0.47
C ARG A 8 1.33 -13.76 -0.87
N GLU A 9 1.99 -14.23 -1.91
CA GLU A 9 3.14 -13.55 -2.47
C GLU A 9 2.70 -12.14 -2.85
N PHE A 10 3.42 -11.16 -2.32
CA PHE A 10 3.33 -9.78 -2.73
C PHE A 10 4.72 -9.33 -3.14
N GLU A 11 4.77 -8.49 -4.17
CA GLU A 11 6.00 -7.91 -4.66
C GLU A 11 6.08 -6.47 -4.19
N VAL A 12 7.26 -6.05 -3.71
CA VAL A 12 7.52 -4.66 -3.35
C VAL A 12 8.61 -4.10 -4.25
N ALA A 13 8.32 -2.98 -4.91
CA ALA A 13 9.29 -2.19 -5.64
C ALA A 13 9.43 -0.80 -5.00
N VAL A 14 10.66 -0.31 -4.98
CA VAL A 14 11.00 1.00 -4.41
C VAL A 14 11.90 1.72 -5.40
N THR A 15 11.40 2.82 -5.97
CA THR A 15 12.11 3.63 -6.96
C THR A 15 12.42 4.99 -6.35
N ALA A 16 13.71 5.26 -6.12
CA ALA A 16 14.18 6.59 -5.76
C ALA A 16 14.15 7.51 -6.99
N LEU A 17 13.57 8.70 -6.84
CA LEU A 17 13.42 9.69 -7.90
C LEU A 17 14.47 10.81 -7.73
N ALA A 18 14.81 11.47 -8.83
CA ALA A 18 15.87 12.47 -8.86
C ALA A 18 15.56 13.73 -8.02
N ASP A 19 14.29 13.99 -7.73
CA ASP A 19 13.82 15.10 -6.90
C ASP A 19 13.85 14.79 -5.40
N GLY A 20 14.40 13.63 -5.02
CA GLY A 20 14.46 13.17 -3.63
C GLY A 20 13.15 12.55 -3.14
N SER A 21 12.15 12.35 -3.99
CA SER A 21 10.98 11.55 -3.63
C SER A 21 11.22 10.06 -3.90
N CYS A 22 10.32 9.22 -3.40
CA CYS A 22 10.35 7.78 -3.56
C CYS A 22 8.97 7.27 -3.99
N LEU A 23 8.93 6.48 -5.06
CA LEU A 23 7.75 5.72 -5.45
C LEU A 23 7.84 4.32 -4.83
N ILE A 24 6.87 3.99 -3.98
CA ILE A 24 6.74 2.67 -3.36
C ILE A 24 5.55 1.97 -4.00
N GLU A 25 5.76 0.75 -4.47
CA GLU A 25 4.74 -0.06 -5.13
C GLU A 25 4.62 -1.40 -4.43
N VAL A 26 3.39 -1.81 -4.12
CA VAL A 26 3.08 -3.11 -3.55
C VAL A 26 2.09 -3.82 -4.47
N SER A 27 2.50 -4.93 -5.04
CA SER A 27 1.66 -5.72 -5.95
C SER A 27 1.22 -7.02 -5.29
N ASP A 28 -0.05 -7.36 -5.46
CA ASP A 28 -0.62 -8.64 -5.01
C ASP A 28 -1.66 -9.14 -6.02
N GLU A 29 -1.98 -10.44 -5.97
CA GLU A 29 -2.94 -11.07 -6.90
C GLU A 29 -4.42 -10.69 -6.64
N GLY A 30 -4.71 -9.98 -5.54
CA GLY A 30 -6.05 -9.58 -5.15
C GLY A 30 -6.58 -8.43 -5.98
N GLN A 31 -7.79 -8.61 -6.52
CA GLN A 31 -8.45 -7.62 -7.38
C GLN A 31 -9.22 -6.53 -6.63
N LEU A 32 -9.39 -6.67 -5.31
CA LEU A 32 -10.14 -5.69 -4.52
C LEU A 32 -9.27 -4.48 -4.22
N GLU A 33 -9.77 -3.29 -4.59
CA GLU A 33 -9.14 -2.05 -4.21
C GLU A 33 -9.19 -1.83 -2.68
N PRO A 34 -8.11 -1.33 -2.06
CA PRO A 34 -8.12 -0.91 -0.67
C PRO A 34 -9.17 0.19 -0.46
N ARG A 35 -9.94 0.09 0.63
CA ARG A 35 -10.96 1.07 0.99
C ARG A 35 -10.70 1.59 2.38
N LEU A 36 -10.88 2.90 2.56
CA LEU A 36 -10.84 3.51 3.88
C LEU A 36 -11.97 2.90 4.73
N ARG A 37 -11.62 2.44 5.91
CA ARG A 37 -12.56 1.89 6.90
C ARG A 37 -12.60 2.83 8.09
N LEU A 38 -13.79 3.04 8.66
CA LEU A 38 -13.90 3.66 9.97
C LEU A 38 -13.31 2.72 11.02
N VAL A 39 -12.33 3.19 11.79
CA VAL A 39 -11.63 2.40 12.79
C VAL A 39 -11.90 3.01 14.16
N GLY A 40 -12.51 2.25 15.07
CA GLY A 40 -12.73 2.68 16.44
C GLY A 40 -11.42 2.82 17.22
N GLU A 41 -11.42 3.52 18.34
CA GLU A 41 -10.19 3.78 19.13
C GLU A 41 -9.49 2.50 19.61
N GLY A 42 -10.26 1.48 20.01
CA GLY A 42 -9.73 0.20 20.50
C GLY A 42 -9.37 -0.83 19.41
N GLU A 43 -9.60 -0.52 18.14
CA GLU A 43 -9.28 -1.46 17.05
C GLU A 43 -7.77 -1.42 16.73
N GLU A 44 -7.17 -2.61 16.72
CA GLU A 44 -5.75 -2.82 16.43
C GLU A 44 -5.45 -2.95 14.93
N ALA A 45 -6.49 -3.01 14.08
CA ALA A 45 -6.36 -3.23 12.63
C ALA A 45 -7.11 -2.19 11.78
N GLY A 46 -6.77 -2.11 10.49
CA GLY A 46 -7.47 -1.28 9.51
C GLY A 46 -7.03 0.18 9.42
N ARG A 47 -5.95 0.56 10.12
CA ARG A 47 -5.37 1.93 10.06
C ARG A 47 -4.39 2.14 8.91
N GLY A 48 -3.97 1.07 8.22
CA GLY A 48 -2.92 1.16 7.20
C GLY A 48 -3.20 2.22 6.13
N LEU A 49 -4.42 2.25 5.58
CA LEU A 49 -4.77 3.22 4.55
C LEU A 49 -4.87 4.67 5.08
N HIS A 50 -5.23 4.84 6.37
CA HIS A 50 -5.16 6.14 7.01
C HIS A 50 -3.73 6.64 7.10
N LEU A 51 -2.77 5.77 7.42
CA LEU A 51 -1.35 6.14 7.43
C LEU A 51 -0.85 6.53 6.04
N VAL A 52 -1.21 5.76 5.01
CA VAL A 52 -0.85 6.07 3.62
C VAL A 52 -1.42 7.43 3.20
N GLU A 53 -2.69 7.70 3.49
CA GLU A 53 -3.33 9.00 3.20
C GLU A 53 -2.61 10.19 3.85
N HIS A 54 -2.04 10.01 5.04
CA HIS A 54 -1.38 11.09 5.77
C HIS A 54 0.10 11.27 5.41
N ILE A 55 0.79 10.20 4.99
CA ILE A 55 2.24 10.21 4.76
C ILE A 55 2.59 10.42 3.29
N ALA A 56 1.79 9.87 2.37
CA ALA A 56 2.07 9.96 0.95
C ALA A 56 1.69 11.35 0.42
N ALA A 57 2.54 11.91 -0.45
CA ALA A 57 2.18 13.10 -1.22
C ALA A 57 1.08 12.81 -2.24
N ALA A 58 1.09 11.59 -2.78
CA ALA A 58 0.02 11.02 -3.60
C ALA A 58 0.07 9.50 -3.49
N TRP A 59 -1.08 8.83 -3.61
CA TRP A 59 -1.13 7.38 -3.68
C TRP A 59 -2.32 6.94 -4.53
N GLY A 60 -2.34 5.68 -4.94
CA GLY A 60 -3.44 5.14 -5.71
C GLY A 60 -3.30 3.65 -5.99
N VAL A 61 -4.09 3.19 -6.94
CA VAL A 61 -4.15 1.78 -7.34
C VAL A 61 -4.03 1.68 -8.86
N TRP A 62 -3.13 0.84 -9.33
CA TRP A 62 -3.07 0.40 -10.72
C TRP A 62 -3.63 -1.01 -10.83
N SER A 63 -4.47 -1.23 -11.84
CA SER A 63 -4.95 -2.57 -12.17
C SER A 63 -3.87 -3.34 -12.92
N ARG A 64 -3.64 -4.60 -12.54
CA ARG A 64 -2.88 -5.59 -13.31
C ARG A 64 -3.82 -6.54 -14.06
N GLY A 65 -5.06 -6.11 -14.31
CA GLY A 65 -6.11 -6.90 -14.94
C GLY A 65 -6.46 -8.14 -14.11
N ARG A 66 -6.42 -9.32 -14.74
CA ARG A 66 -6.66 -10.60 -14.03
C ARG A 66 -5.53 -11.02 -13.09
N HIS A 67 -4.38 -10.33 -13.14
CA HIS A 67 -3.19 -10.67 -12.36
C HIS A 67 -3.10 -9.90 -11.03
N GLY A 68 -4.15 -9.17 -10.67
CA GLY A 68 -4.25 -8.47 -9.39
C GLY A 68 -4.14 -6.96 -9.53
N LYS A 69 -3.48 -6.32 -8.56
CA LYS A 69 -3.35 -4.87 -8.47
C LYS A 69 -1.98 -4.46 -7.95
N THR A 70 -1.65 -3.19 -8.14
CA THR A 70 -0.52 -2.52 -7.49
C THR A 70 -1.04 -1.32 -6.73
N VAL A 71 -0.82 -1.26 -5.43
CA VAL A 71 -0.97 -0.02 -4.66
C VAL A 71 0.33 0.75 -4.77
N TRP A 72 0.28 2.00 -5.17
CA TRP A 72 1.46 2.86 -5.29
C TRP A 72 1.34 4.05 -4.34
N ALA A 73 2.46 4.51 -3.80
CA ALA A 73 2.57 5.69 -2.96
C ALA A 73 3.83 6.49 -3.31
N LEU A 74 3.64 7.76 -3.62
CA LEU A 74 4.71 8.74 -3.77
C LEU A 74 4.96 9.39 -2.40
N VAL A 75 6.15 9.20 -1.86
CA VAL A 75 6.56 9.75 -0.56
C VAL A 75 7.72 10.71 -0.77
N LEU A 76 7.66 11.89 -0.16
CA LEU A 76 8.79 12.81 -0.14
C LEU A 76 9.84 12.27 0.84
N ALA A 77 11.09 12.06 0.41
CA ALA A 77 12.13 11.81 1.39
C ALA A 77 12.42 13.13 2.11
N GLY A 78 12.22 13.16 3.42
CA GLY A 78 12.62 14.30 4.24
C GLY A 78 14.13 14.53 4.10
N THR A 79 14.53 15.80 3.97
CA THR A 79 15.93 16.23 4.05
C THR A 79 16.49 16.07 5.45
#